data_AF-X1JJ97-F1
#
_entry.id   AF-X1JJ97-F1
#
_cell.length_a   1.000
_cell.length_b   1.000
_cell.length_c   1.000
_cell.angle_alpha   90.00
_cell.angle_beta   90.00
_cell.angle_gamma   90.00
#
_symmetry.space_group_name_H-M   'P 1'
#
loop_
_entity.id
_entity.type
_entity.pdbx_description
1 polymer ?
#
loop_
_entity_poly.entity_id
_entity_poly.type
_entity_poly.pdbx_seq_one_letter_code
_entity_poly.pdbx_strand_id
1 'polypeptide(L)'
;MTMNRRRSNIEIIADMLKVGENGAGKTEIMYSANMSYSQIQKYLGFLLSHGFINKVEVGNPIVTYRVTDKGLGLLKNIDSIMEVLGFR
;
A
#
# COMPACT_ATOMS: atom_id res chain seq x y z
N MET A 1 2.08 -25.68 -4.55
CA MET A 1 2.61 -25.14 -5.82
C MET A 1 2.80 -23.66 -5.63
N THR A 2 4.02 -23.18 -5.37
CA THR A 2 4.28 -21.74 -5.31
C THR A 2 4.28 -21.24 -6.75
N MET A 3 3.24 -20.52 -7.18
CA MET A 3 3.28 -19.85 -8.48
C MET A 3 4.44 -18.86 -8.45
N ASN A 4 5.56 -19.23 -9.06
CA ASN A 4 6.70 -18.34 -9.24
C ASN A 4 6.22 -17.13 -10.06
N ARG A 5 6.03 -15.97 -9.42
CA ARG A 5 5.57 -14.79 -10.13
C ARG A 5 5.96 -13.51 -9.41
N ARG A 6 6.34 -12.52 -10.21
CA ARG A 6 6.47 -11.12 -9.79
C ARG A 6 5.24 -10.73 -8.94
N ARG A 7 5.46 -9.94 -7.89
CA ARG A 7 4.37 -9.37 -7.08
C ARG A 7 3.31 -8.76 -7.99
N SER A 8 2.09 -9.20 -7.77
CA SER A 8 0.89 -8.72 -8.42
C SER A 8 0.50 -7.33 -7.89
N ASN A 9 -0.37 -6.64 -8.62
CA ASN A 9 -0.85 -5.32 -8.19
C ASN A 9 -1.58 -5.39 -6.84
N ILE A 10 -2.29 -6.48 -6.55
CA ILE A 10 -3.06 -6.63 -5.30
C ILE A 10 -2.14 -6.81 -4.09
N GLU A 11 -1.02 -7.53 -4.27
CA GLU A 11 0.02 -7.66 -3.23
C GLU A 11 0.72 -6.31 -2.99
N ILE A 12 1.05 -5.56 -4.05
CA ILE A 12 1.65 -4.23 -3.89
C ILE A 12 0.69 -3.28 -3.16
N ILE A 13 -0.60 -3.30 -3.50
CA ILE A 13 -1.62 -2.51 -2.80
C ILE A 13 -1.68 -2.91 -1.31
N ALA A 14 -1.74 -4.22 -1.01
CA ALA A 14 -1.78 -4.70 0.36
C ALA A 14 -0.53 -4.28 1.17
N ASP A 15 0.67 -4.43 0.59
CA ASP A 15 1.93 -4.02 1.20
C ASP A 15 1.93 -2.52 1.53
N MET A 16 1.50 -1.68 0.58
CA MET A 16 1.44 -0.23 0.79
C MET A 16 0.44 0.18 1.86
N LEU A 17 -0.73 -0.48 1.90
CA LEU A 17 -1.73 -0.22 2.93
C LEU A 17 -1.19 -0.63 4.31
N LYS A 18 -0.57 -1.80 4.44
CA LYS A 18 0.05 -2.22 5.71
C LYS A 18 1.10 -1.23 6.21
N VAL A 19 2.00 -0.79 5.33
CA VAL A 19 3.04 0.19 5.70
C VAL A 19 2.42 1.54 6.10
N GLY A 20 1.31 1.94 5.46
CA GLY A 20 0.64 3.19 5.74
C GLY A 20 -0.29 3.21 6.97
N GLU A 21 -0.49 2.10 7.69
CA GLU A 21 -1.43 2.05 8.85
C GLU A 21 -1.07 3.10 9.93
N ASN A 22 0.23 3.23 10.23
CA ASN A 22 0.75 4.19 11.20
C ASN A 22 1.22 5.50 10.56
N GLY A 23 0.98 5.66 9.26
CA GLY A 23 1.58 6.75 8.47
C GLY A 23 3.02 6.44 8.09
N ALA A 24 3.35 6.56 6.81
CA ALA A 24 4.70 6.29 6.31
C ALA A 24 5.16 7.31 5.28
N GLY A 25 6.45 7.60 5.25
CA GLY A 25 7.04 8.47 4.24
C GLY A 25 7.02 7.81 2.85
N LYS A 26 7.03 8.61 1.77
CA LYS A 26 7.13 8.06 0.39
C LYS A 26 8.31 7.10 0.24
N THR A 27 9.46 7.49 0.79
CA THR A 27 10.72 6.74 0.71
C THR A 27 10.63 5.44 1.49
N GLU A 28 10.04 5.47 2.68
CA GLU A 28 9.80 4.28 3.51
C GLU A 28 8.90 3.27 2.79
N ILE A 29 7.78 3.72 2.23
CA ILE A 29 6.87 2.85 1.45
C ILE A 29 7.59 2.25 0.25
N MET A 30 8.39 3.06 -0.46
CA MET A 30 9.14 2.62 -1.64
C MET A 30 10.15 1.50 -1.30
N TYR A 31 10.92 1.67 -0.21
CA TYR A 31 11.91 0.67 0.21
C TYR A 31 11.24 -0.58 0.78
N SER A 32 10.24 -0.44 1.66
CA SER A 32 9.52 -1.59 2.25
C SER A 32 8.86 -2.45 1.18
N ALA A 33 8.33 -1.82 0.14
CA ALA A 33 7.69 -2.51 -0.96
C ALA A 33 8.61 -2.71 -2.18
N ASN A 34 9.94 -2.59 -2.07
CA ASN A 34 10.91 -2.83 -3.16
C ASN A 34 10.42 -2.32 -4.55
N MET A 35 10.02 -1.05 -4.62
CA MET A 35 9.45 -0.41 -5.81
C MET A 35 10.42 0.61 -6.41
N SER A 36 10.39 0.78 -7.72
CA SER A 36 11.01 1.94 -8.37
C SER A 36 10.22 3.23 -8.08
N TYR A 37 10.87 4.37 -8.32
CA TYR A 37 10.23 5.68 -8.18
C TYR A 37 8.96 5.85 -9.02
N SER A 38 8.95 5.31 -10.25
CA SER A 38 7.79 5.38 -11.13
C SER A 38 6.65 4.47 -10.67
N GLN A 39 6.97 3.29 -10.11
CA GLN A 39 5.98 2.38 -9.55
C GLN A 39 5.28 3.00 -8.34
N ILE A 40 6.04 3.49 -7.35
CA ILE A 40 5.45 4.07 -6.15
C ILE A 40 4.57 5.28 -6.47
N GLN A 41 4.96 6.14 -7.42
CA GLN A 41 4.14 7.26 -7.85
C GLN A 41 2.79 6.81 -8.44
N LYS A 42 2.80 5.78 -9.30
CA LYS A 42 1.58 5.23 -9.89
C LYS A 42 0.63 4.70 -8.82
N TYR A 43 1.14 3.92 -7.87
CA TYR A 43 0.30 3.35 -6.82
C TYR A 43 -0.17 4.40 -5.81
N LEU A 44 0.68 5.33 -5.38
CA LEU A 44 0.26 6.44 -4.53
C LEU A 44 -0.85 7.26 -5.20
N GLY A 45 -0.69 7.58 -6.50
CA GLY A 45 -1.72 8.27 -7.27
C GLY A 45 -3.06 7.52 -7.26
N PHE A 46 -3.03 6.21 -7.49
CA PHE A 46 -4.22 5.35 -7.43
C PHE A 46 -4.85 5.35 -6.03
N LEU A 47 -4.07 5.11 -4.98
CA LEU A 47 -4.59 5.01 -3.62
C LEU A 47 -5.15 6.34 -3.09
N LEU A 48 -4.52 7.46 -3.45
CA LEU A 48 -5.00 8.81 -3.13
C LEU A 48 -6.29 9.12 -3.87
N SER A 49 -6.34 8.90 -5.18
CA SER A 49 -7.51 9.26 -6.00
C SER A 49 -8.75 8.47 -5.62
N HIS A 50 -8.57 7.27 -5.06
CA HIS A 50 -9.67 6.43 -4.56
C HIS A 50 -9.95 6.59 -3.06
N GLY A 51 -9.18 7.43 -2.36
CA GLY A 51 -9.37 7.70 -0.92
C GLY A 51 -9.02 6.54 0.00
N PHE A 52 -8.13 5.64 -0.43
CA PHE A 52 -7.62 4.55 0.43
C PHE A 52 -6.50 5.01 1.36
N ILE A 53 -5.79 6.09 0.99
CA ILE A 53 -4.81 6.77 1.83
C ILE A 53 -5.02 8.28 1.77
N ASN A 54 -4.59 8.98 2.82
CA ASN A 54 -4.51 10.43 2.89
C ASN A 54 -3.05 10.88 2.97
N LYS A 55 -2.76 12.08 2.47
CA LYS A 55 -1.51 12.79 2.77
C LYS A 55 -1.69 13.55 4.08
N VAL A 56 -0.74 13.41 4.99
CA VAL A 56 -0.66 14.15 6.24
C VAL A 56 0.64 14.94 6.23
N GLU A 57 0.55 16.24 6.45
CA GLU A 57 1.70 17.12 6.61
C GLU A 57 2.09 17.12 8.09
N VAL A 58 3.24 16.54 8.40
CA VAL A 58 3.78 16.44 9.76
C VAL A 58 4.93 17.42 9.88
N GLY A 59 4.62 18.71 10.06
CA GLY A 59 5.63 19.77 10.09
C GLY A 59 6.23 20.06 8.70
N ASN A 60 7.34 20.79 8.67
CA ASN A 60 7.85 21.42 7.45
C ASN A 60 9.20 20.79 7.00
N PRO A 61 9.32 20.06 5.87
CA PRO A 61 8.30 19.52 4.96
C PRO A 61 8.28 17.98 4.99
N ILE A 62 7.66 17.38 6.01
CA ILE A 62 7.53 15.91 6.09
C ILE A 62 6.11 15.52 5.71
N VAL A 63 5.96 14.87 4.57
CA VAL A 63 4.67 14.31 4.11
C VAL A 63 4.65 12.81 4.40
N THR A 64 3.67 12.38 5.18
CA THR A 64 3.37 10.96 5.40
C THR A 64 2.08 10.58 4.69
N TYR A 65 1.98 9.31 4.31
CA TYR A 65 0.78 8.71 3.74
C TYR A 65 0.18 7.79 4.78
N ARG A 66 -1.05 8.08 5.18
CA ARG A 66 -1.77 7.32 6.20
C ARG A 66 -2.99 6.64 5.59
N VAL A 67 -3.18 5.37 5.90
CA VAL A 67 -4.36 4.62 5.47
C VAL A 67 -5.63 5.20 6.09
N THR A 68 -6.71 5.24 5.29
CA THR A 68 -8.05 5.64 5.73
C THR A 68 -8.85 4.41 6.18
N ASP A 69 -10.00 4.61 6.83
CA ASP A 69 -10.91 3.49 7.16
C ASP A 69 -11.34 2.71 5.91
N LYS A 70 -11.53 3.41 4.77
CA LYS A 70 -11.81 2.79 3.48
C LYS A 70 -10.63 1.92 3.00
N GLY A 71 -9.40 2.39 3.18
CA GLY A 71 -8.19 1.63 2.87
C GLY A 71 -8.02 0.41 3.77
N LEU A 72 -8.31 0.53 5.07
CA LEU A 72 -8.33 -0.62 6.00
C LEU A 72 -9.37 -1.67 5.57
N GLY A 73 -10.55 -1.24 5.15
CA GLY A 73 -11.58 -2.12 4.60
C GLY A 73 -11.09 -2.89 3.36
N LEU A 74 -10.42 -2.20 2.44
CA LEU A 74 -9.81 -2.84 1.28
C LEU A 74 -8.74 -3.86 1.68
N LEU A 75 -7.84 -3.51 2.60
CA LEU A 75 -6.78 -4.41 3.07
C LEU A 75 -7.37 -5.70 3.68
N LYS A 76 -8.41 -5.58 4.52
CA LYS A 76 -9.11 -6.75 5.09
C LYS A 76 -9.70 -7.65 3.99
N ASN A 77 -10.33 -7.06 2.98
CA ASN A 77 -10.89 -7.82 1.87
C ASN A 77 -9.82 -8.56 1.06
N ILE A 78 -8.68 -7.90 0.79
CA ILE A 78 -7.55 -8.53 0.10
C ILE A 78 -7.03 -9.70 0.95
N ASP A 79 -6.82 -9.49 2.25
CA ASP A 79 -6.33 -10.52 3.15
C ASP A 79 -7.24 -11.74 3.19
N SER A 80 -8.55 -11.55 3.29
CA SER A 80 -9.52 -12.65 3.24
C SER A 80 -9.49 -13.41 1.91
N ILE A 81 -9.35 -12.71 0.78
CA ILE A 81 -9.23 -13.35 -0.54
C ILE A 81 -7.94 -14.18 -0.62
N MET A 82 -6.82 -13.63 -0.16
CA MET A 82 -5.52 -14.31 -0.19
C MET A 82 -5.52 -15.56 0.71
N GLU A 83 -6.20 -15.51 1.85
CA GLU A 83 -6.41 -16.64 2.75
C GLU A 83 -7.24 -17.75 2.08
N VAL A 84 -8.38 -17.41 1.49
CA VAL A 84 -9.25 -18.38 0.77
C VAL A 84 -8.52 -19.05 -0.40
N LEU A 85 -7.63 -18.33 -1.08
CA LEU A 85 -6.83 -18.85 -2.17
C LEU A 85 -5.61 -19.68 -1.71
N GLY A 86 -5.32 -19.74 -0.41
CA GLY A 86 -4.16 -20.45 0.12
C GLY A 86 -2.82 -19.83 -0.27
N PHE A 87 -2.79 -18.50 -0.46
CA PHE A 87 -1.57 -17.74 -0.76
C PHE A 87 -0.90 -17.15 0.49
N ARG A 88 -1.51 -17.35 1.66
CA ARG A 88 -0.92 -17.10 2.98
C ARG A 88 -0.63 -18.42 3.69
#